data_AF-A0A382CPI9-F1
#
_entry.id   AF-A0A382CPI9-F1
#
_cell.length_a   1.000
_cell.length_b   1.000
_cell.length_c   1.000
_cell.angle_alpha   90.00
_cell.angle_beta   90.00
_cell.angle_gamma   90.00
#
_symmetry.space_group_name_H-M   'P 1'
#
loop_
_entity.id
_entity.type
_entity.pdbx_description
1 polymer ?
#
loop_
_entity_poly.entity_id
_entity_poly.type
_entity_poly.pdbx_seq_one_letter_code
_entity_poly.pdbx_strand_id
1 'polypeptide(L)' 'DLRISKHRNGATGNIKLAFIGQYARFEDLAFDDRFQNVSEDEIDKSYVNNMTNFDQDNF' A
#
# COMPACT_ATOMS: atom_id res chain seq x y z
N ASP A 1 -4.88 -2.51 0.91
CA ASP A 1 -4.69 -2.36 2.36
C ASP A 1 -4.98 -3.66 3.09
N LEU A 2 -4.11 -4.07 4.01
CA LEU A 2 -4.30 -5.24 4.85
C LEU A 2 -4.81 -4.79 6.23
N ARG A 3 -5.91 -5.38 6.71
CA ARG A 3 -6.48 -5.05 8.03
C ARG A 3 -6.23 -6.15 9.04
N ILE A 4 -5.53 -5.81 10.12
CA ILE A 4 -5.45 -6.65 11.31
C ILE A 4 -6.75 -6.46 12.09
N SER A 5 -7.73 -7.32 11.84
CA SER A 5 -9.05 -7.26 12.50
C SER A 5 -9.03 -7.79 13.94
N LYS A 6 -8.10 -8.71 14.25
CA LYS A 6 -7.92 -9.26 15.60
C LYS A 6 -6.46 -9.59 15.85
N HIS A 7 -5.98 -9.26 17.04
CA HIS A 7 -4.68 -9.64 17.53
C HIS A 7 -4.79 -9.96 19.03
N ARG A 8 -4.37 -11.17 19.45
CA ARG A 8 -4.65 -11.69 20.81
C ARG A 8 -4.01 -10.84 21.92
N ASN A 9 -2.79 -10.36 21.71
CA ASN A 9 -2.00 -9.64 22.71
C ASN A 9 -1.31 -8.40 22.13
N GLY A 10 -1.89 -7.78 21.10
CA GLY A 10 -1.28 -6.59 20.52
C GLY A 10 -2.26 -5.76 19.72
N ALA A 11 -1.73 -4.74 19.03
CA ALA A 11 -2.56 -3.78 18.32
C ALA A 11 -3.28 -4.42 17.13
N THR A 12 -4.52 -3.95 16.92
CA THR A 12 -5.24 -4.07 15.66
C THR A 12 -4.97 -2.82 14.83
N GLY A 13 -5.30 -2.85 13.54
CA GLY A 13 -5.08 -1.68 12.68
C GLY A 13 -5.00 -2.04 11.21
N ASN A 14 -4.48 -1.10 10.44
CA ASN A 14 -4.34 -1.21 9.00
C ASN A 14 -2.86 -1.12 8.63
N ILE A 15 -2.44 -1.95 7.69
CA ILE A 15 -1.10 -1.96 7.10
C ILE A 15 -1.26 -1.60 5.62
N LYS A 16 -0.51 -0.59 5.19
CA LYS A 16 -0.39 -0.23 3.79
C LYS A 16 0.65 -1.16 3.15
N LEU A 17 0.30 -1.77 2.02
CA LEU A 17 1.18 -2.60 1.19
C LEU A 17 1.02 -2.20 -0.28
N ALA A 18 2.06 -2.41 -1.09
CA ALA A 18 1.97 -2.29 -2.53
C ALA A 18 1.44 -3.60 -3.13
N PHE A 19 0.58 -3.51 -4.14
CA PHE A 19 0.14 -4.68 -4.91
C PHE A 19 0.72 -4.62 -6.32
N ILE A 20 1.44 -5.67 -6.70
CA ILE A 20 2.07 -5.82 -8.02
C ILE A 20 1.22 -6.78 -8.85
N GLY A 21 0.44 -6.22 -9.79
CA GLY A 21 -0.51 -6.98 -10.62
C GLY A 21 0.14 -8.06 -11.49
N GLN A 22 1.33 -7.79 -12.04
CA GLN A 22 2.05 -8.71 -12.93
C GLN A 22 2.36 -10.07 -12.28
N TYR A 23 2.57 -10.09 -10.97
CA TYR A 23 2.89 -11.31 -10.21
C TYR A 23 1.82 -11.67 -9.18
N ALA A 24 0.67 -10.98 -9.19
CA ALA A 24 -0.40 -11.08 -8.20
C ALA A 24 0.15 -11.13 -6.75
N ARG A 25 1.10 -10.24 -6.44
CA ARG A 25 1.90 -10.30 -5.21
C ARG A 25 1.82 -8.99 -4.44
N PHE A 26 1.68 -9.09 -3.12
CA PHE A 26 1.88 -7.96 -2.22
C PHE A 26 3.36 -7.84 -1.86
N GLU A 27 3.88 -6.62 -1.92
CA GLU A 27 5.21 -6.28 -1.47
C GLU A 27 5.11 -5.24 -0.36
N ASP A 28 6.08 -5.26 0.54
CA ASP A 28 6.18 -4.23 1.57
C ASP A 28 6.28 -2.87 0.88
N LEU A 29 5.48 -1.92 1.35
CA LEU A 29 5.81 -0.51 1.13
C LEU A 29 7.05 -0.25 1.99
N ALA A 30 8.22 -0.62 1.46
CA ALA A 30 9.46 -0.54 2.18
C ALA A 30 9.65 0.89 2.68
N PHE A 31 9.70 1.02 4.01
CA PHE A 31 10.27 2.16 4.75
C PHE A 31 11.79 2.28 4.46
N ASP A 32 12.26 1.96 3.26
CA ASP A 32 13.61 2.33 2.83
C ASP A 32 13.59 3.83 2.64
N ASP A 33 14.33 4.57 3.48
CA ASP A 33 14.82 5.98 3.51
C ASP A 33 14.28 7.04 2.52
N ARG A 34 13.73 6.64 1.38
CA ARG A 34 13.05 7.43 0.36
C ARG A 34 11.82 8.17 0.87
N PHE A 35 11.20 7.75 1.98
CA PHE A 35 9.98 8.38 2.49
C PHE A 35 10.11 9.17 3.80
N GLN A 36 11.32 9.37 4.33
CA GLN A 36 11.53 10.09 5.60
C GLN A 36 11.06 11.57 5.59
N ASN A 37 10.78 12.15 4.43
CA ASN A 37 10.40 13.56 4.27
C ASN A 37 9.11 13.79 3.45
N VAL A 38 8.36 12.75 3.12
CA VAL A 38 7.16 12.87 2.26
C VAL A 38 5.95 12.90 3.16
N SER A 39 5.15 13.94 3.00
CA SER A 39 3.96 14.15 3.82
C SER A 39 2.90 13.09 3.53
N GLU A 40 1.97 12.90 4.47
CA GLU A 40 0.84 11.98 4.34
C GLU A 40 0.05 12.24 3.03
N ASP A 41 -0.03 13.50 2.59
CA ASP A 41 -0.64 13.92 1.32
C ASP A 41 0.09 13.41 0.07
N GLU A 42 1.41 13.23 0.13
CA GLU A 42 2.20 12.74 -1.00
C GLU A 42 2.15 11.21 -1.11
N ILE A 43 2.00 10.54 0.03
CA ILE A 43 1.71 9.11 0.09
C ILE A 43 0.34 8.83 -0.54
N ASP A 44 -0.68 9.63 -0.22
CA ASP A 44 -2.01 9.50 -0.81
C ASP A 44 -2.01 9.79 -2.33
N LYS A 45 -1.20 10.74 -2.82
CA LYS A 45 -1.05 10.96 -4.28
C LYS A 45 -0.39 9.77 -4.99
N SER A 46 0.60 9.14 -4.38
CA SER A 46 1.23 7.94 -4.95
C SER A 46 0.24 6.77 -5.07
N TYR A 47 -0.70 6.68 -4.12
CA TYR A 47 -1.79 5.71 -4.12
C TYR A 47 -2.76 5.94 -5.28
N VAL A 48 -3.18 7.19 -5.52
CA VAL A 48 -4.08 7.55 -6.65
C VAL A 48 -3.42 7.29 -8.01
N ASN A 49 -2.13 7.58 -8.16
CA ASN A 49 -1.39 7.30 -9.41
C ASN A 49 -1.21 5.80 -9.70
N ASN A 50 -1.18 4.97 -8.66
CA ASN A 50 -1.17 3.51 -8.84
C ASN A 50 -2.58 2.93 -9.05
N MET A 51 -3.63 3.57 -8.55
CA MET A 51 -5.02 3.17 -8.87
C MET A 51 -5.33 3.29 -10.36
N THR A 52 -4.80 4.31 -11.06
CA THR A 52 -4.95 4.40 -12.52
C THR A 52 -4.31 3.25 -13.29
N ASN A 53 -3.35 2.51 -12.70
CA ASN A 53 -2.80 1.29 -13.29
C ASN A 53 -3.69 0.05 -13.03
N PHE A 54 -4.67 0.16 -12.13
CA PHE A 54 -5.61 -0.91 -11.80
C PHE A 54 -6.83 -0.92 -12.74
N ASP A 55 -7.18 0.24 -13.30
CA ASP A 55 -8.28 0.41 -14.28
C ASP A 55 -7.84 0.18 -15.74
N GLN A 56 -6.60 -0.27 -15.98
CA GLN A 56 -6.05 -0.46 -17.33
C GLN A 56 -6.20 -1.88 -17.90
N ASP A 57 -6.88 -2.80 -17.20
CA ASP A 57 -7.22 -4.10 -17.79
C ASP A 57 -8.46 -3.97 -18.68
N ASN A 58 -8.21 -3.60 -19.94
CA ASN A 58 -9.14 -3.82 -21.04
C ASN A 58 -9.07 -5.32 -21.38
N PHE A 59 -10.02 -6.11 -20.86
CA PHE A 59 -10.20 -7.53 -21.21
C PHE A 59 -10.37 -7.73 -22.73
#